data_AF-A0A0A8HTT8-F1
#
_entry.id   AF-A0A0A8HTT8-F1
#
_cell.length_a   1.000
_cell.length_b   1.000
_cell.length_c   1.000
_cell.angle_alpha   90.00
_cell.angle_beta   90.00
_cell.angle_gamma   90.00
#
_symmetry.space_group_name_H-M   'P 1'
#
loop_
_entity.id
_entity.type
_entity.pdbx_description
1 polymer ?
#
loop_
_entity_poly.entity_id
_entity_poly.type
_entity_poly.pdbx_seq_one_letter_code
_entity_poly.pdbx_strand_id
1 'polypeptide(L)'
;MFGFNEKEDFIPKVFRDLEQKSINYIFLNLYNSLVEDDLKIPYVYAKQAGCLRNIFELKIQNMSAERTLRFSKIKQFCPYSHKIIKAYKEGNLNKLELEAKKPKYALAKLIQNVFLSPIFTLPLQVAFEAFVYDKICKSNTKFKIELDKNIIIINEKMAVMSLFYKDSDKDVELALQFIKDNSFERFYIVYPRNKNFTQHKEIRHNLCENNKTLLKLVPYTINNQILRRCQMSIAVIYGSSMGNTESAANMIAQKLGISDVLNIADINAEKINSYDKLICGTSTWGSGDFQDDWDGFDFSALNLSGKTVAVFGMGDSESYSDTYCSAMGKLAQALKTAGANLVGAVSTGGYTFESSEAVEGDKFVGLALDNDNHEDLTESRIDAWLEQIKPSFS
;
A
#
# COMPACT_ATOMS: atom_id res chain seq x y z
N MET A 1 -4.30 27.31 3.52
CA MET A 1 -3.29 26.31 3.93
C MET A 1 -3.99 24.98 4.15
N PHE A 2 -3.30 23.86 3.92
CA PHE A 2 -3.77 22.54 4.34
C PHE A 2 -2.64 21.84 5.09
N GLY A 3 -2.81 21.62 6.39
CA GLY A 3 -1.70 21.24 7.26
C GLY A 3 -2.02 21.50 8.72
N PHE A 4 -1.01 21.65 9.57
CA PHE A 4 -1.18 21.82 11.00
C PHE A 4 -0.01 22.56 11.65
N ASN A 5 -0.24 23.03 12.87
CA ASN A 5 0.81 23.41 13.82
C ASN A 5 0.70 22.53 15.09
N GLU A 6 1.23 22.96 16.22
CA GLU A 6 1.10 22.21 17.49
C GLU A 6 -0.33 22.24 18.10
N LYS A 7 -1.16 23.21 17.72
CA LYS A 7 -2.44 23.50 18.38
C LYS A 7 -3.66 23.16 17.53
N GLU A 8 -3.55 23.29 16.21
CA GLU A 8 -4.71 23.21 15.32
C GLU A 8 -4.36 22.74 13.91
N ASP A 9 -5.40 22.28 13.21
CA ASP A 9 -5.38 21.95 11.79
C ASP A 9 -5.77 23.18 10.95
N PHE A 10 -5.01 23.46 9.90
CA PHE A 10 -5.37 24.42 8.87
C PHE A 10 -6.15 23.73 7.77
N ILE A 11 -7.46 23.99 7.63
CA ILE A 11 -8.32 23.34 6.63
C ILE A 11 -8.74 24.32 5.52
N PRO A 12 -8.53 24.00 4.23
CA PRO A 12 -9.03 24.79 3.11
C PRO A 12 -10.55 25.01 3.18
N LYS A 13 -11.02 26.20 2.78
CA LYS A 13 -12.47 26.53 2.76
C LYS A 13 -13.30 25.47 2.02
N VAL A 14 -12.75 24.89 0.96
CA VAL A 14 -13.38 23.85 0.13
C VAL A 14 -13.69 22.55 0.89
N PHE A 15 -13.01 22.29 2.01
CA PHE A 15 -13.16 21.08 2.84
C PHE A 15 -13.65 21.35 4.27
N ARG A 16 -13.91 22.62 4.62
CA ARG A 16 -14.18 23.03 6.01
C ARG A 16 -15.44 22.40 6.61
N ASP A 17 -16.42 22.08 5.78
CA ASP A 17 -17.70 21.49 6.22
C ASP A 17 -17.68 19.96 6.26
N LEU A 18 -16.53 19.32 6.02
CA LEU A 18 -16.39 17.87 6.04
C LEU A 18 -16.10 17.38 7.46
N GLU A 19 -16.53 16.16 7.76
CA GLU A 19 -16.10 15.45 8.98
C GLU A 19 -14.57 15.27 9.01
N GLN A 20 -13.98 15.26 10.21
CA GLN A 20 -12.53 15.13 10.40
C GLN A 20 -11.96 13.89 9.70
N LYS A 21 -12.67 12.76 9.75
CA LYS A 21 -12.27 11.53 9.07
C LYS A 21 -12.08 11.75 7.57
N SER A 22 -13.04 12.42 6.92
CA SER A 22 -12.95 12.73 5.49
C SER A 22 -11.84 13.74 5.19
N ILE A 23 -11.62 14.72 6.07
CA ILE A 23 -10.49 15.65 6.01
C ILE A 23 -9.15 14.90 6.05
N ASN A 24 -8.98 13.98 7.01
CA ASN A 24 -7.77 13.17 7.14
C ASN A 24 -7.46 12.38 5.87
N TYR A 25 -8.48 11.75 5.26
CA TYR A 25 -8.30 11.01 4.01
C TYR A 25 -7.93 11.90 2.83
N ILE A 26 -8.58 13.07 2.69
CA ILE A 26 -8.25 14.02 1.61
C ILE A 26 -6.82 14.52 1.78
N PHE A 27 -6.45 14.91 3.00
CA PHE A 27 -5.10 15.34 3.32
C PHE A 27 -4.07 14.26 2.98
N LEU A 28 -4.32 13.02 3.44
CA LEU A 28 -3.41 11.92 3.24
C LEU A 28 -3.28 11.54 1.76
N ASN A 29 -4.36 11.60 0.98
CA ASN A 29 -4.30 11.40 -0.47
C ASN A 29 -3.39 12.42 -1.16
N LEU A 30 -3.52 13.70 -0.80
CA LEU A 30 -2.67 14.75 -1.35
C LEU A 30 -1.22 14.61 -0.88
N TYR A 31 -0.98 14.33 0.40
CA TYR A 31 0.35 14.08 0.94
C TYR A 31 1.04 12.89 0.27
N ASN A 32 0.37 11.73 0.18
CA ASN A 32 0.94 10.53 -0.42
C ASN A 32 1.24 10.67 -1.91
N SER A 33 0.60 11.62 -2.61
CA SER A 33 0.90 11.92 -4.03
C SER A 33 2.15 12.80 -4.19
N LEU A 34 2.65 13.40 -3.10
CA LEU A 34 3.82 14.29 -3.12
C LEU A 34 5.13 13.63 -2.69
N VAL A 35 5.05 12.45 -2.07
CA VAL A 35 6.20 11.84 -1.40
C VAL A 35 6.58 10.50 -2.02
N GLU A 36 7.86 10.17 -1.88
CA GLU A 36 8.42 8.88 -2.24
C GLU A 36 7.76 7.74 -1.43
N ASP A 37 7.82 6.51 -1.97
CA ASP A 37 7.13 5.36 -1.39
C ASP A 37 7.49 5.06 0.07
N ASP A 38 8.75 5.30 0.45
CA ASP A 38 9.23 5.10 1.84
C ASP A 38 8.65 6.12 2.85
N LEU A 39 8.08 7.22 2.36
CA LEU A 39 7.44 8.27 3.15
C LEU A 39 5.92 8.28 3.08
N LYS A 40 5.33 7.44 2.22
CA LYS A 40 3.87 7.27 2.15
C LYS A 40 3.33 6.74 3.48
N ILE A 41 2.20 7.29 3.90
CA ILE A 41 1.55 6.89 5.15
C ILE A 41 0.34 6.02 4.81
N PRO A 42 0.25 4.80 5.39
CA PRO A 42 -0.90 3.93 5.25
C PRO A 42 -2.22 4.58 5.71
N TYR A 43 -3.30 4.26 5.01
CA TYR A 43 -4.63 4.81 5.27
C TYR A 43 -5.23 4.45 6.63
N VAL A 44 -4.72 3.40 7.28
CA VAL A 44 -5.14 3.01 8.64
C VAL A 44 -4.93 4.14 9.64
N TYR A 45 -3.86 4.94 9.49
CA TYR A 45 -3.58 6.06 10.38
C TYR A 45 -4.55 7.22 10.19
N ALA A 46 -5.00 7.50 8.96
CA ALA A 46 -6.06 8.49 8.72
C ALA A 46 -7.41 8.09 9.35
N LYS A 47 -7.67 6.78 9.47
CA LYS A 47 -8.88 6.24 10.12
C LYS A 47 -8.84 6.42 11.64
N GLN A 48 -7.66 6.25 12.24
CA GLN A 48 -7.46 6.30 13.70
C GLN A 48 -7.25 7.73 14.21
N ALA A 49 -6.66 8.60 13.39
CA ALA A 49 -6.22 9.91 13.84
C ALA A 49 -7.37 10.88 14.16
N GLY A 50 -7.22 11.59 15.29
CA GLY A 50 -8.15 12.65 15.70
C GLY A 50 -7.93 13.99 15.00
N CYS A 51 -6.75 14.22 14.43
CA CYS A 51 -6.37 15.44 13.70
C CYS A 51 -5.28 15.12 12.65
N LEU A 52 -4.93 16.08 11.79
CA LEU A 52 -3.94 15.86 10.73
C LEU A 52 -2.55 15.53 11.28
N ARG A 53 -2.12 16.23 12.34
CA ARG A 53 -0.83 15.98 13.01
C ARG A 53 -0.72 14.54 13.51
N ASN A 54 -1.81 14.05 14.11
CA ASN A 54 -1.84 12.73 14.74
C ASN A 54 -1.66 11.57 13.74
N ILE A 55 -1.97 11.78 12.44
CA ILE A 55 -1.68 10.81 11.37
C ILE A 55 -0.18 10.45 11.34
N PHE A 56 0.68 11.47 11.45
CA PHE A 56 2.12 11.31 11.40
C PHE A 56 2.68 10.76 12.71
N GLU A 57 2.14 11.20 13.84
CA GLU A 57 2.53 10.72 15.17
C GLU A 57 2.28 9.22 15.30
N LEU A 58 1.11 8.73 14.86
CA LEU A 58 0.79 7.30 14.85
C LEU A 58 1.75 6.49 13.96
N LYS A 59 2.11 7.03 12.79
CA LYS A 59 3.12 6.39 11.90
C LYS A 59 4.50 6.34 12.57
N ILE A 60 4.94 7.45 13.17
CA ILE A 60 6.24 7.54 13.86
C ILE A 60 6.29 6.60 15.05
N GLN A 61 5.22 6.53 15.85
CA GLN A 61 5.10 5.60 16.97
C GLN A 61 5.23 4.16 16.51
N ASN A 62 4.52 3.78 15.44
CA ASN A 62 4.61 2.43 14.88
C ASN A 62 6.01 2.08 14.34
N MET A 63 6.68 3.04 13.67
CA MET A 63 8.05 2.87 13.18
C MET A 63 9.10 2.84 14.30
N SER A 64 8.79 3.42 15.46
CA SER A 64 9.69 3.51 16.61
C SER A 64 9.50 2.39 17.62
N ALA A 65 8.44 1.59 17.50
CA ALA A 65 8.15 0.48 18.40
C ALA A 65 9.27 -0.58 18.32
N GLU A 66 9.79 -0.97 19.47
CA GLU A 66 10.76 -2.06 19.59
C GLU A 66 10.04 -3.37 19.25
N ARG A 67 10.15 -3.79 17.99
CA ARG A 67 9.87 -5.18 17.62
C ARG A 67 11.05 -6.00 18.13
N THR A 68 10.75 -7.10 18.82
CA THR A 68 11.67 -8.08 19.41
C THR A 68 13.04 -8.11 18.71
N LEU A 69 14.10 -7.90 19.50
CA LEU A 69 15.49 -7.71 19.06
C LEU A 69 15.96 -8.83 18.12
N ARG A 70 15.86 -8.60 16.81
CA ARG A 70 16.62 -9.37 15.81
C ARG A 70 18.02 -8.78 15.73
N PHE A 71 18.98 -9.45 16.36
CA PHE A 71 20.40 -9.14 16.21
C PHE A 71 20.87 -9.51 14.80
N SER A 72 20.55 -8.66 13.83
CA SER A 72 21.20 -8.69 12.52
C SER A 72 22.40 -7.72 12.52
N LYS A 73 23.49 -8.08 11.84
CA LYS A 73 24.64 -7.18 11.68
C LYS A 73 24.16 -5.87 11.05
N ILE A 74 24.36 -4.74 11.72
CA ILE A 74 24.04 -3.40 11.20
C ILE A 74 24.88 -3.18 9.93
N LYS A 75 24.25 -3.24 8.75
CA LYS A 75 24.94 -3.07 7.46
C LYS A 75 25.41 -1.62 7.25
N GLN A 76 24.73 -0.62 7.81
CA GLN A 76 25.12 0.79 7.69
C GLN A 76 24.52 1.67 8.81
N PHE A 77 25.36 2.30 9.64
CA PHE A 77 24.94 3.28 10.64
C PHE A 77 24.94 4.69 10.04
N CYS A 78 23.83 5.43 10.17
CA CYS A 78 23.73 6.83 9.77
C CYS A 78 23.63 7.75 11.00
N PRO A 79 24.75 8.38 11.43
CA PRO A 79 24.75 9.28 12.60
C PRO A 79 23.74 10.42 12.50
N TYR A 80 23.60 11.01 11.30
CA TYR A 80 22.71 12.14 11.08
C TYR A 80 21.22 11.75 11.25
N SER A 81 20.81 10.61 10.69
CA SER A 81 19.46 10.08 10.93
C SER A 81 19.21 9.76 12.40
N HIS A 82 20.20 9.18 13.09
CA HIS A 82 20.08 8.88 14.51
C HIS A 82 19.95 10.16 15.36
N LYS A 83 20.71 11.21 15.05
CA LYS A 83 20.63 12.53 15.68
C LYS A 83 19.22 13.12 15.61
N ILE A 84 18.58 13.07 14.44
CA ILE A 84 17.20 13.56 14.22
C ILE A 84 16.20 12.76 15.06
N ILE A 85 16.28 11.42 14.99
CA ILE A 85 15.34 10.53 15.71
C ILE A 85 15.47 10.75 17.22
N LYS A 86 16.70 10.84 17.74
CA LYS A 86 16.96 11.10 19.16
C LYS A 86 16.40 12.45 19.59
N ALA A 87 16.64 13.51 18.82
CA ALA A 87 16.11 14.84 19.11
C ALA A 87 14.57 14.88 19.15
N TYR A 88 13.88 14.16 18.25
CA TYR A 88 12.43 14.04 18.29
C TYR A 88 11.96 13.31 19.56
N LYS A 89 12.56 12.16 19.89
CA LYS A 89 12.20 11.38 21.09
C LYS A 89 12.41 12.15 22.39
N GLU A 90 13.44 12.99 22.45
CA GLU A 90 13.75 13.81 23.63
C GLU A 90 13.01 15.16 23.66
N GLY A 91 12.17 15.46 22.67
CA GLY A 91 11.46 16.74 22.58
C GLY A 91 12.38 17.95 22.32
N ASN A 92 13.58 17.72 21.78
CA ASN A 92 14.62 18.73 21.56
C ASN A 92 14.84 19.06 20.06
N LEU A 93 13.86 18.79 19.21
CA LEU A 93 13.95 19.05 17.76
C LEU A 93 14.27 20.51 17.41
N ASN A 94 13.73 21.44 18.18
CA ASN A 94 13.96 22.88 18.03
C ASN A 94 15.42 23.30 18.30
N LYS A 95 16.20 22.47 19.00
CA LYS A 95 17.63 22.69 19.28
C LYS A 95 18.54 21.99 18.27
N LEU A 96 17.98 21.30 17.28
CA LEU A 96 18.76 20.51 16.34
C LEU A 96 19.41 21.39 15.28
N GLU A 97 20.74 21.44 15.28
CA GLU A 97 21.50 22.02 14.17
C GLU A 97 21.47 21.08 12.96
N LEU A 98 20.90 21.59 11.86
CA LEU A 98 20.82 20.89 10.59
C LEU A 98 22.15 20.91 9.87
N GLU A 99 22.54 19.75 9.35
CA GLU A 99 23.71 19.61 8.49
C GLU A 99 23.26 19.61 7.03
N ALA A 100 24.15 19.99 6.11
CA ALA A 100 23.92 19.88 4.67
C ALA A 100 23.98 18.41 4.18
N LYS A 101 23.29 17.51 4.88
CA LYS A 101 23.21 16.07 4.63
C LYS A 101 21.74 15.66 4.58
N LYS A 102 21.42 14.66 3.75
CA LYS A 102 20.08 14.06 3.73
C LYS A 102 20.03 12.88 4.70
N PRO A 103 18.98 12.72 5.51
CA PRO A 103 18.81 11.53 6.34
C PRO A 103 18.58 10.30 5.46
N LYS A 104 19.14 9.16 5.88
CA LYS A 104 18.99 7.87 5.18
C LYS A 104 17.77 7.09 5.66
N TYR A 105 17.45 7.15 6.95
CA TYR A 105 16.34 6.38 7.51
C TYR A 105 15.01 7.07 7.23
N ALA A 106 14.01 6.31 6.76
CA ALA A 106 12.65 6.81 6.49
C ALA A 106 12.05 7.53 7.70
N LEU A 107 12.27 7.01 8.91
CA LEU A 107 11.83 7.66 10.15
C LEU A 107 12.42 9.06 10.33
N ALA A 108 13.73 9.22 10.11
CA ALA A 108 14.39 10.51 10.20
C ALA A 108 13.93 11.48 9.10
N LYS A 109 13.77 10.99 7.85
CA LYS A 109 13.23 11.77 6.73
C LYS A 109 11.82 12.31 7.07
N LEU A 110 10.95 11.45 7.59
CA LEU A 110 9.58 11.81 7.98
C LEU A 110 9.57 12.88 9.08
N ILE A 111 10.33 12.64 10.16
CA ILE A 111 10.48 13.59 11.27
C ILE A 111 10.97 14.95 10.76
N GLN A 112 12.04 14.94 9.97
CA GLN A 112 12.67 16.16 9.46
C GLN A 112 11.70 16.94 8.56
N ASN A 113 10.97 16.27 7.68
CA ASN A 113 10.07 16.93 6.74
C ASN A 113 8.81 17.51 7.39
N VAL A 114 8.37 16.92 8.51
CA VAL A 114 7.06 17.22 9.10
C VAL A 114 7.15 18.04 10.39
N PHE A 115 8.10 17.73 11.27
CA PHE A 115 8.11 18.24 12.65
C PHE A 115 9.24 19.22 12.96
N LEU A 116 10.16 19.43 12.01
CA LEU A 116 11.26 20.37 12.20
C LEU A 116 10.79 21.83 12.15
N SER A 117 9.75 22.11 11.38
CA SER A 117 9.09 23.40 11.31
C SER A 117 7.92 23.45 12.30
N PRO A 118 7.65 24.60 12.95
CA PRO A 118 6.47 24.76 13.82
C PRO A 118 5.14 24.63 13.05
N ILE A 119 5.19 24.79 11.72
CA ILE A 119 4.04 24.69 10.82
C ILE A 119 4.39 23.74 9.68
N PHE A 120 3.54 22.73 9.47
CA PHE A 120 3.58 21.86 8.29
C PHE A 120 2.39 22.17 7.39
N THR A 121 2.63 22.39 6.10
CA THR A 121 1.55 22.59 5.11
C THR A 121 1.89 21.94 3.77
N LEU A 122 0.87 21.45 3.08
CA LEU A 122 1.00 20.94 1.73
C LEU A 122 0.98 22.08 0.70
N PRO A 123 1.82 22.02 -0.34
CA PRO A 123 1.67 22.88 -1.52
C PRO A 123 0.44 22.43 -2.33
N LEU A 124 -0.74 22.94 -1.96
CA LEU A 124 -2.05 22.43 -2.42
C LEU A 124 -2.22 22.29 -3.93
N GLN A 125 -1.73 23.26 -4.69
CA GLN A 125 -1.80 23.23 -6.17
C GLN A 125 -0.99 22.04 -6.71
N VAL A 126 0.29 21.94 -6.32
CA VAL A 126 1.19 20.85 -6.72
C VAL A 126 0.67 19.49 -6.24
N ALA A 127 0.17 19.42 -5.01
CA ALA A 127 -0.39 18.19 -4.44
C ALA A 127 -1.59 17.68 -5.24
N PHE A 128 -2.45 18.59 -5.70
CA PHE A 128 -3.63 18.26 -6.47
C PHE A 128 -3.28 17.87 -7.91
N GLU A 129 -2.33 18.56 -8.54
CA GLU A 129 -1.78 18.17 -9.85
C GLU A 129 -1.20 16.75 -9.81
N ALA A 130 -0.33 16.46 -8.84
CA ALA A 130 0.25 15.14 -8.65
C ALA A 130 -0.82 14.07 -8.40
N PHE A 131 -1.80 14.37 -7.54
CA PHE A 131 -2.91 13.45 -7.26
C PHE A 131 -3.75 13.12 -8.50
N VAL A 132 -4.08 14.14 -9.31
CA VAL A 132 -4.86 13.94 -10.55
C VAL A 132 -4.03 13.15 -11.56
N TYR A 133 -2.75 13.47 -11.72
CA TYR A 133 -1.83 12.75 -12.60
C TYR A 133 -1.71 11.27 -12.24
N ASP A 134 -1.40 10.96 -10.98
CA ASP A 134 -1.28 9.58 -10.49
C ASP A 134 -2.56 8.78 -10.74
N LYS A 135 -3.71 9.40 -10.49
CA LYS A 135 -5.01 8.76 -10.67
C LYS A 135 -5.35 8.53 -12.15
N ILE A 136 -5.00 9.46 -13.03
CA ILE A 136 -5.15 9.29 -14.48
C ILE A 136 -4.25 8.16 -14.96
N CYS A 137 -2.97 8.13 -14.56
CA CYS A 137 -2.03 7.06 -14.91
C CYS A 137 -2.55 5.69 -14.51
N LYS A 138 -2.99 5.54 -13.26
CA LYS A 138 -3.56 4.27 -12.75
C LYS A 138 -4.82 3.83 -13.49
N SER A 139 -5.66 4.77 -13.92
CA SER A 139 -6.93 4.44 -14.59
C SER A 139 -6.77 4.19 -16.09
N ASN A 140 -5.61 4.51 -16.68
CA ASN A 140 -5.39 4.53 -18.14
C ASN A 140 -4.09 3.81 -18.53
N THR A 141 -3.85 2.61 -17.98
CA THR A 141 -2.60 1.85 -18.19
C THR A 141 -2.30 1.49 -19.66
N LYS A 142 -3.29 1.58 -20.55
CA LYS A 142 -3.17 1.25 -21.98
C LYS A 142 -2.98 2.47 -22.89
N PHE A 143 -3.13 3.68 -22.36
CA PHE A 143 -3.04 4.91 -23.15
C PHE A 143 -1.70 5.60 -22.94
N LYS A 144 -1.20 6.25 -23.99
CA LYS A 144 -0.05 7.15 -23.89
C LYS A 144 -0.44 8.36 -23.06
N ILE A 145 0.35 8.67 -22.03
CA ILE A 145 0.14 9.83 -21.16
C ILE A 145 1.36 10.71 -21.23
N GLU A 146 1.16 11.98 -21.55
CA GLU A 146 2.19 13.00 -21.64
C GLU A 146 1.85 14.16 -20.72
N LEU A 147 2.87 14.90 -20.30
CA LEU A 147 2.73 16.10 -19.50
C LEU A 147 3.37 17.25 -20.25
N ASP A 148 2.56 18.24 -20.63
CA ASP A 148 3.05 19.52 -21.17
C ASP A 148 2.71 20.62 -20.16
N LYS A 149 3.76 21.20 -19.56
CA LYS A 149 3.67 22.13 -18.42
C LYS A 149 2.87 21.50 -17.27
N ASN A 150 1.61 21.89 -17.09
CA ASN A 150 0.69 21.39 -16.06
C ASN A 150 -0.56 20.72 -16.66
N ILE A 151 -0.54 20.43 -17.96
CA ILE A 151 -1.64 19.82 -18.69
C ILE A 151 -1.29 18.37 -19.01
N ILE A 152 -2.16 17.47 -18.58
CA ILE A 152 -2.03 16.03 -18.78
C ILE A 152 -2.70 15.69 -20.10
N ILE A 153 -1.94 15.19 -21.06
CA ILE A 153 -2.41 14.80 -22.38
C ILE A 153 -2.57 13.28 -22.41
N ILE A 154 -3.76 12.81 -22.77
CA ILE A 154 -4.11 11.39 -22.83
C ILE A 154 -4.41 11.04 -24.29
N ASN A 155 -3.60 10.13 -24.84
CA ASN A 155 -3.73 9.61 -26.20
C ASN A 155 -3.82 10.69 -27.28
N GLU A 156 -3.12 11.83 -27.07
CA GLU A 156 -3.05 13.00 -27.98
C GLU A 156 -4.41 13.68 -28.29
N LYS A 157 -5.52 13.14 -27.77
CA LYS A 157 -6.90 13.57 -28.07
C LYS A 157 -7.58 14.27 -26.92
N MET A 158 -7.14 14.01 -25.69
CA MET A 158 -7.75 14.54 -24.49
C MET A 158 -6.72 15.26 -23.64
N ALA A 159 -7.10 16.41 -23.07
CA ALA A 159 -6.24 17.19 -22.20
C ALA A 159 -6.95 17.47 -20.86
N VAL A 160 -6.19 17.42 -19.76
CA VAL A 160 -6.68 17.68 -18.41
C VAL A 160 -5.78 18.71 -17.74
N MET A 161 -6.35 19.87 -17.41
CA MET A 161 -5.71 20.92 -16.63
C MET A 161 -6.20 20.88 -15.19
N SER A 162 -5.28 20.71 -14.24
CA SER A 162 -5.62 20.48 -12.83
C SER A 162 -5.41 21.73 -12.00
N LEU A 163 -6.48 22.28 -11.41
CA LEU A 163 -6.42 23.52 -10.63
C LEU A 163 -7.11 23.35 -9.27
N PHE A 164 -6.39 23.64 -8.19
CA PHE A 164 -6.97 23.55 -6.85
C PHE A 164 -7.84 24.77 -6.53
N TYR A 165 -7.38 25.96 -6.91
CA TYR A 165 -8.08 27.22 -6.71
C TYR A 165 -8.88 27.54 -7.95
N LYS A 166 -10.20 27.62 -7.81
CA LYS A 166 -11.11 27.86 -8.92
C LYS A 166 -11.24 29.36 -9.21
N ASP A 167 -10.82 29.80 -10.39
CA ASP A 167 -11.06 31.12 -10.97
C ASP A 167 -11.55 30.95 -12.42
N SER A 168 -12.84 30.63 -12.55
CA SER A 168 -13.39 30.03 -13.78
C SER A 168 -13.10 30.84 -15.04
N ASP A 169 -13.11 32.17 -14.96
CA ASP A 169 -12.96 33.03 -16.14
C ASP A 169 -11.50 33.01 -16.62
N LYS A 170 -10.55 33.25 -15.70
CA LYS A 170 -9.12 33.18 -15.98
C LYS A 170 -8.68 31.79 -16.41
N ASP A 171 -9.20 30.76 -15.75
CA ASP A 171 -8.83 29.37 -16.03
C ASP A 171 -9.33 28.93 -17.42
N VAL A 172 -10.52 29.40 -17.83
CA VAL A 172 -11.03 29.18 -19.19
C VAL A 172 -10.17 29.90 -20.23
N GLU A 173 -9.76 31.15 -19.98
CA GLU A 173 -8.86 31.87 -20.89
C GLU A 173 -7.53 31.13 -21.11
N LEU A 174 -6.92 30.62 -20.04
CA LEU A 174 -5.70 29.81 -20.12
C LEU A 174 -5.91 28.52 -20.93
N ALA A 175 -7.03 27.82 -20.70
CA ALA A 175 -7.39 26.65 -21.48
C ALA A 175 -7.57 26.97 -22.97
N LEU A 176 -8.25 28.08 -23.29
CA LEU A 176 -8.47 28.52 -24.66
C LEU A 176 -7.17 28.88 -25.38
N GLN A 177 -6.20 29.50 -24.70
CA GLN A 177 -4.86 29.74 -25.26
C GLN A 177 -4.19 28.42 -25.66
N PHE A 178 -4.27 27.40 -24.81
CA PHE A 178 -3.70 26.09 -25.11
C PHE A 178 -4.45 25.35 -26.23
N ILE A 179 -5.78 25.45 -26.27
CA ILE A 179 -6.63 24.87 -27.33
C ILE A 179 -6.36 25.55 -28.68
N LYS A 180 -5.96 26.82 -28.71
CA LYS A 180 -5.66 27.53 -29.95
C LYS A 180 -4.50 26.88 -30.71
N ASP A 181 -3.50 26.41 -29.99
CA ASP A 181 -2.26 25.88 -30.55
C ASP A 181 -2.29 24.35 -30.72
N ASN A 182 -3.44 23.70 -30.42
CA ASN A 182 -3.59 22.26 -30.39
C ASN A 182 -4.96 21.81 -30.93
N SER A 183 -5.17 20.51 -31.12
CA SER A 183 -6.42 19.97 -31.70
C SER A 183 -7.01 18.84 -30.85
N PHE A 184 -7.33 19.13 -29.59
CA PHE A 184 -7.94 18.16 -28.68
C PHE A 184 -9.43 17.96 -28.99
N GLU A 185 -9.91 16.72 -28.94
CA GLU A 185 -11.34 16.41 -28.96
C GLU A 185 -12.01 16.84 -27.65
N ARG A 186 -11.29 16.72 -26.52
CA ARG A 186 -11.83 17.02 -25.19
C ARG A 186 -10.78 17.72 -24.33
N PHE A 187 -11.19 18.80 -23.68
CA PHE A 187 -10.39 19.53 -22.71
C PHE A 187 -11.13 19.65 -21.39
N TYR A 188 -10.53 19.20 -20.31
CA TYR A 188 -11.13 19.23 -18.97
C TYR A 188 -10.32 20.11 -18.04
N ILE A 189 -10.98 21.08 -17.41
CA ILE A 189 -10.42 21.80 -16.27
C ILE A 189 -10.99 21.16 -15.02
N VAL A 190 -10.13 20.54 -14.21
CA VAL A 190 -10.56 19.80 -13.01
C VAL A 190 -10.28 20.61 -11.75
N TYR A 191 -11.25 20.63 -10.84
CA TYR A 191 -11.14 21.27 -9.52
C TYR A 191 -11.55 20.34 -8.40
N PRO A 192 -11.08 20.52 -7.15
CA PRO A 192 -11.58 19.75 -6.01
C PRO A 192 -13.11 19.86 -5.89
N ARG A 193 -13.77 18.70 -5.91
CA ARG A 193 -15.23 18.61 -5.70
C ARG A 193 -15.59 19.17 -4.33
N ASN A 194 -16.67 19.95 -4.29
CA ASN A 194 -17.20 20.53 -3.05
C ASN A 194 -18.71 20.73 -3.14
N LYS A 195 -19.33 21.18 -2.04
CA LYS A 195 -20.78 21.37 -1.93
C LYS A 195 -21.37 22.30 -3.01
N ASN A 196 -20.60 23.29 -3.47
CA ASN A 196 -21.02 24.27 -4.48
C ASN A 196 -20.65 23.85 -5.91
N PHE A 197 -19.88 22.77 -6.08
CA PHE A 197 -19.44 22.30 -7.38
C PHE A 197 -19.43 20.77 -7.40
N THR A 198 -20.59 20.20 -7.75
CA THR A 198 -20.86 18.76 -7.72
C THR A 198 -21.13 18.17 -9.09
N GLN A 199 -21.42 18.99 -10.09
CA GLN A 199 -21.67 18.60 -11.48
C GLN A 199 -20.71 19.32 -12.42
N HIS A 200 -20.44 18.70 -13.57
CA HIS A 200 -19.62 19.32 -14.60
C HIS A 200 -20.39 20.45 -15.30
N LYS A 201 -19.67 21.46 -15.77
CA LYS A 201 -20.22 22.58 -16.54
C LYS A 201 -19.49 22.67 -17.88
N GLU A 202 -20.25 22.61 -18.97
CA GLU A 202 -19.71 22.82 -20.31
C GLU A 202 -19.52 24.31 -20.61
N ILE A 203 -18.44 24.62 -21.31
CA ILE A 203 -18.10 25.98 -21.72
C ILE A 203 -18.30 26.09 -23.23
N ARG A 204 -19.20 26.97 -23.65
CA ARG A 204 -19.44 27.30 -25.06
C ARG A 204 -18.59 28.50 -25.45
N HIS A 205 -17.77 28.34 -26.48
CA HIS A 205 -16.89 29.38 -26.99
C HIS A 205 -16.60 29.12 -28.48
N ASN A 206 -16.57 30.17 -29.30
CA ASN A 206 -16.42 30.05 -30.76
C ASN A 206 -15.18 29.24 -31.18
N LEU A 207 -14.06 29.39 -30.45
CA LEU A 207 -12.84 28.61 -30.69
C LEU A 207 -13.08 27.10 -30.53
N CYS A 208 -13.81 26.71 -29.48
CA CYS A 208 -14.13 25.31 -29.20
C CYS A 208 -15.07 24.74 -30.27
N GLU A 209 -16.03 25.53 -30.75
CA GLU A 209 -16.95 25.11 -31.82
C GLU A 209 -16.22 24.90 -33.15
N ASN A 210 -15.35 25.85 -33.53
CA ASN A 210 -14.53 25.77 -34.74
C ASN A 210 -13.58 24.56 -34.70
N ASN A 211 -12.93 24.32 -33.56
CA ASN A 211 -12.00 23.21 -33.37
C ASN A 211 -12.70 21.87 -33.05
N LYS A 212 -14.03 21.87 -32.89
CA LYS A 212 -14.84 20.73 -32.41
C LYS A 212 -14.32 20.16 -31.07
N THR A 213 -13.79 21.02 -30.21
CA THR A 213 -13.27 20.67 -28.88
C THR A 213 -14.35 20.79 -27.82
N LEU A 214 -14.57 19.73 -27.03
CA LEU A 214 -15.44 19.79 -25.86
C LEU A 214 -14.69 20.31 -24.64
N LEU A 215 -14.97 21.54 -24.19
CA LEU A 215 -14.40 22.13 -22.98
C LEU A 215 -15.36 22.01 -21.78
N LYS A 216 -14.92 21.36 -20.70
CA LYS A 216 -15.71 21.26 -19.45
C LYS A 216 -14.91 21.61 -18.20
N LEU A 217 -15.59 22.27 -17.27
CA LEU A 217 -15.19 22.34 -15.87
C LEU A 217 -15.71 21.09 -15.17
N VAL A 218 -14.85 20.36 -14.45
CA VAL A 218 -15.19 19.06 -13.86
C VAL A 218 -14.85 19.03 -12.37
N PRO A 219 -15.80 18.71 -11.48
CA PRO A 219 -15.51 18.49 -10.07
C PRO A 219 -14.85 17.13 -9.86
N TYR A 220 -13.68 17.13 -9.22
CA TYR A 220 -12.83 15.97 -9.04
C TYR A 220 -12.79 15.52 -7.58
N THR A 221 -13.24 14.29 -7.32
CA THR A 221 -13.26 13.73 -5.97
C THR A 221 -11.87 13.28 -5.54
N ILE A 222 -11.33 13.91 -4.49
CA ILE A 222 -10.07 13.53 -3.85
C ILE A 222 -10.28 12.39 -2.86
N ASN A 223 -11.41 12.35 -2.16
CA ASN A 223 -11.74 11.35 -1.14
C ASN A 223 -12.15 9.98 -1.72
N ASN A 224 -11.59 9.58 -2.85
CA ASN A 224 -12.11 8.46 -3.64
C ASN A 224 -11.88 7.13 -2.93
N GLN A 225 -12.97 6.39 -2.65
CA GLN A 225 -12.92 5.03 -2.09
C GLN A 225 -12.13 4.06 -2.97
N ILE A 226 -12.03 4.32 -4.28
CA ILE A 226 -11.19 3.52 -5.19
C ILE A 226 -9.73 3.58 -4.76
N LEU A 227 -9.20 4.74 -4.33
CA LEU A 227 -7.82 4.81 -3.81
C LEU A 227 -7.68 4.14 -2.43
N ARG A 228 -8.76 4.11 -1.64
CA ARG A 228 -8.82 3.34 -0.39
C ARG A 228 -8.86 1.81 -0.62
N ARG A 229 -9.38 1.38 -1.79
CA ARG A 229 -9.37 -0.02 -2.26
C ARG A 229 -8.10 -0.38 -3.06
N CYS A 230 -7.43 0.61 -3.65
CA CYS A 230 -6.23 0.43 -4.48
C CYS A 230 -4.91 0.34 -3.69
N GLN A 231 -4.95 0.35 -2.35
CA GLN A 231 -3.92 -0.31 -1.56
C GLN A 231 -4.61 -1.47 -0.88
N MET A 232 -4.71 -2.61 -1.57
CA MET A 232 -5.03 -3.86 -0.90
C MET A 232 -3.94 -4.09 0.14
N SER A 233 -4.35 -4.15 1.39
CA SER A 233 -3.45 -4.48 2.48
C SER A 233 -3.17 -5.98 2.42
N ILE A 234 -1.92 -6.33 2.14
CA ILE A 234 -1.46 -7.71 2.04
C ILE A 234 -0.54 -7.98 3.21
N ALA A 235 -0.72 -9.11 3.88
CA ALA A 235 0.22 -9.60 4.88
C ALA A 235 0.73 -10.98 4.51
N VAL A 236 1.99 -11.24 4.84
CA VAL A 236 2.53 -12.59 4.93
C VAL A 236 2.52 -13.00 6.39
N ILE A 237 1.79 -14.05 6.73
CA ILE A 237 1.66 -14.57 8.10
C ILE A 237 2.34 -15.94 8.14
N TYR A 238 3.14 -16.23 9.15
CA TYR A 238 3.82 -17.52 9.25
C TYR A 238 3.83 -18.05 10.69
N GLY A 239 3.93 -19.38 10.83
CA GLY A 239 4.29 -20.06 12.07
C GLY A 239 5.54 -20.91 11.83
N SER A 240 6.55 -20.78 12.70
CA SER A 240 7.85 -21.42 12.50
C SER A 240 8.56 -21.69 13.81
N SER A 241 9.01 -22.93 14.03
CA SER A 241 9.78 -23.31 15.22
C SER A 241 11.29 -23.19 15.02
N MET A 242 11.80 -23.51 13.82
CA MET A 242 13.25 -23.50 13.51
C MET A 242 13.67 -22.43 12.49
N GLY A 243 12.74 -21.60 11.99
CA GLY A 243 13.06 -20.44 11.15
C GLY A 243 13.06 -20.67 9.63
N ASN A 244 12.92 -21.90 9.14
CA ASN A 244 12.84 -22.17 7.69
C ASN A 244 11.59 -21.52 7.07
N THR A 245 10.41 -21.74 7.65
CA THR A 245 9.14 -21.11 7.19
C THR A 245 9.20 -19.59 7.28
N GLU A 246 9.83 -19.06 8.34
CA GLU A 246 10.05 -17.62 8.50
C GLU A 246 10.93 -17.06 7.37
N SER A 247 12.01 -17.75 7.03
CA SER A 247 12.93 -17.32 5.97
C SER A 247 12.21 -17.27 4.62
N ALA A 248 11.41 -18.30 4.30
CA ALA A 248 10.55 -18.31 3.13
C ALA A 248 9.51 -17.18 3.13
N ALA A 249 8.86 -16.92 4.28
CA ALA A 249 7.91 -15.82 4.44
C ALA A 249 8.53 -14.45 4.12
N ASN A 250 9.73 -14.20 4.66
CA ASN A 250 10.46 -12.95 4.41
C ASN A 250 10.87 -12.82 2.94
N MET A 251 11.30 -13.91 2.29
CA MET A 251 11.65 -13.92 0.87
C MET A 251 10.43 -13.61 -0.02
N ILE A 252 9.30 -14.27 0.23
CA ILE A 252 8.01 -14.02 -0.44
C ILE A 252 7.62 -12.54 -0.31
N ALA A 253 7.66 -12.02 0.92
CA ALA A 253 7.30 -10.63 1.20
C ALA A 253 8.21 -9.64 0.48
N GLN A 254 9.53 -9.88 0.52
CA GLN A 254 10.51 -9.03 -0.15
C GLN A 254 10.29 -8.98 -1.66
N LYS A 255 10.08 -10.14 -2.30
CA LYS A 255 9.88 -10.24 -3.77
C LYS A 255 8.56 -9.61 -4.21
N LEU A 256 7.53 -9.60 -3.36
CA LEU A 256 6.25 -8.92 -3.62
C LEU A 256 6.19 -7.46 -3.17
N GLY A 257 7.21 -6.95 -2.48
CA GLY A 257 7.19 -5.60 -1.92
C GLY A 257 6.21 -5.42 -0.75
N ILE A 258 5.88 -6.51 -0.04
CA ILE A 258 4.98 -6.51 1.11
C ILE A 258 5.78 -6.17 2.38
N SER A 259 5.33 -5.17 3.13
CA SER A 259 6.01 -4.75 4.37
C SER A 259 5.57 -5.53 5.61
N ASP A 260 4.36 -6.08 5.58
CA ASP A 260 3.75 -6.71 6.75
C ASP A 260 4.01 -8.22 6.72
N VAL A 261 5.09 -8.62 7.39
CA VAL A 261 5.45 -10.01 7.68
C VAL A 261 5.25 -10.25 9.17
N LEU A 262 4.37 -11.19 9.53
CA LEU A 262 3.89 -11.37 10.89
C LEU A 262 4.05 -12.83 11.33
N ASN A 263 4.60 -13.05 12.51
CA ASN A 263 4.53 -14.35 13.16
C ASN A 263 3.13 -14.53 13.76
N ILE A 264 2.50 -15.69 13.56
CA ILE A 264 1.19 -16.02 14.11
C ILE A 264 1.18 -15.95 15.64
N ALA A 265 2.30 -16.25 16.30
CA ALA A 265 2.47 -16.14 17.76
C ALA A 265 2.27 -14.71 18.30
N ASP A 266 2.51 -13.68 17.46
CA ASP A 266 2.51 -12.27 17.86
C ASP A 266 1.19 -11.55 17.52
N ILE A 267 0.22 -12.24 16.92
CA ILE A 267 -1.01 -11.62 16.39
C ILE A 267 -2.27 -12.41 16.75
N ASN A 268 -3.42 -11.75 16.62
CA ASN A 268 -4.73 -12.35 16.86
C ASN A 268 -5.62 -12.27 15.60
N ALA A 269 -6.80 -12.92 15.66
CA ALA A 269 -7.76 -12.92 14.56
C ALA A 269 -8.19 -11.51 14.11
N GLU A 270 -8.31 -10.54 15.03
CA GLU A 270 -8.63 -9.15 14.67
C GLU A 270 -7.58 -8.55 13.72
N LYS A 271 -6.30 -8.79 14.02
CA LYS A 271 -5.20 -8.33 13.17
C LYS A 271 -5.23 -9.00 11.80
N ILE A 272 -5.49 -10.30 11.72
CA ILE A 272 -5.60 -11.03 10.44
C ILE A 272 -6.79 -10.52 9.62
N ASN A 273 -7.95 -10.34 10.24
CA ASN A 273 -9.18 -9.84 9.61
C ASN A 273 -9.01 -8.43 9.01
N SER A 274 -8.04 -7.65 9.50
CA SER A 274 -7.76 -6.29 9.03
C SER A 274 -7.14 -6.21 7.63
N TYR A 275 -6.57 -7.32 7.11
CA TYR A 275 -5.94 -7.37 5.78
C TYR A 275 -6.92 -7.77 4.68
N ASP A 276 -6.71 -7.28 3.46
CA ASP A 276 -7.55 -7.58 2.30
C ASP A 276 -7.14 -8.90 1.61
N LYS A 277 -5.84 -9.21 1.62
CA LYS A 277 -5.27 -10.44 1.10
C LYS A 277 -4.22 -11.00 2.04
N LEU A 278 -4.05 -12.31 2.04
CA LEU A 278 -3.14 -12.99 2.96
C LEU A 278 -2.28 -14.01 2.21
N ILE A 279 -1.03 -14.16 2.65
CA ILE A 279 -0.20 -15.30 2.32
C ILE A 279 0.16 -15.98 3.64
N CYS A 280 -0.32 -17.20 3.88
CA CYS A 280 -0.17 -17.89 5.17
C CYS A 280 0.78 -19.08 5.05
N GLY A 281 1.79 -19.13 5.90
CA GLY A 281 2.83 -20.15 5.92
C GLY A 281 2.84 -21.00 7.19
N THR A 282 3.04 -22.30 7.05
CA THR A 282 3.22 -23.19 8.21
C THR A 282 4.30 -24.23 7.96
N SER A 283 4.86 -24.77 9.04
CA SER A 283 5.71 -25.98 9.00
C SER A 283 4.91 -27.18 9.49
N THR A 284 5.25 -28.37 8.98
CA THR A 284 4.65 -29.62 9.44
C THR A 284 5.53 -30.27 10.49
N TRP A 285 4.91 -30.73 11.58
CA TRP A 285 5.60 -31.37 12.71
C TRP A 285 4.96 -32.72 13.04
N GLY A 286 5.66 -33.54 13.82
CA GLY A 286 5.13 -34.80 14.31
C GLY A 286 4.63 -35.70 13.18
N SER A 287 3.36 -36.09 13.25
CA SER A 287 2.72 -36.96 12.26
C SER A 287 1.77 -36.17 11.36
N GLY A 288 2.26 -35.06 10.80
CA GLY A 288 1.48 -34.17 9.94
C GLY A 288 0.79 -33.03 10.69
N ASP A 289 1.19 -32.77 11.93
CA ASP A 289 0.60 -31.80 12.84
C ASP A 289 0.99 -30.37 12.51
N PHE A 290 0.16 -29.44 12.97
CA PHE A 290 0.46 -28.03 12.91
C PHE A 290 1.75 -27.70 13.67
N GLN A 291 2.38 -26.61 13.26
CA GLN A 291 3.33 -25.92 14.12
C GLN A 291 2.60 -25.33 15.34
N ASP A 292 3.23 -25.41 16.52
CA ASP A 292 2.65 -25.10 17.83
C ASP A 292 1.84 -23.80 17.89
N ASP A 293 2.32 -22.71 17.27
CA ASP A 293 1.63 -21.41 17.32
C ASP A 293 0.38 -21.37 16.43
N TRP A 294 0.39 -22.11 15.31
CA TRP A 294 -0.81 -22.33 14.50
C TRP A 294 -1.80 -23.28 15.18
N ASP A 295 -1.31 -24.29 15.89
CA ASP A 295 -2.16 -25.23 16.63
C ASP A 295 -2.90 -24.54 17.77
N GLY A 296 -2.22 -23.63 18.47
CA GLY A 296 -2.80 -22.80 19.53
C GLY A 296 -3.70 -21.65 19.06
N PHE A 297 -3.79 -21.40 17.75
CA PHE A 297 -4.53 -20.25 17.21
C PHE A 297 -6.05 -20.50 17.15
N ASP A 298 -6.84 -19.57 17.68
CA ASP A 298 -8.30 -19.63 17.59
C ASP A 298 -8.82 -19.17 16.22
N PHE A 299 -9.01 -20.12 15.31
CA PHE A 299 -9.58 -19.88 13.98
C PHE A 299 -11.06 -19.46 14.00
N SER A 300 -11.80 -19.67 15.09
CA SER A 300 -13.25 -19.40 15.12
C SER A 300 -13.59 -17.91 15.01
N ALA A 301 -12.65 -17.04 15.39
CA ALA A 301 -12.77 -15.59 15.29
C ALA A 301 -12.35 -15.02 13.91
N LEU A 302 -11.90 -15.86 12.98
CA LEU A 302 -11.54 -15.43 11.63
C LEU A 302 -12.78 -15.19 10.78
N ASN A 303 -12.76 -14.07 10.05
CA ASN A 303 -13.72 -13.78 9.00
C ASN A 303 -12.96 -13.39 7.72
N LEU A 304 -12.76 -14.39 6.87
CA LEU A 304 -12.04 -14.28 5.62
C LEU A 304 -12.96 -14.26 4.40
N SER A 305 -14.27 -14.10 4.61
CA SER A 305 -15.28 -14.08 3.54
C SER A 305 -14.90 -13.11 2.42
N GLY A 306 -14.71 -13.65 1.22
CA GLY A 306 -14.38 -12.88 0.03
C GLY A 306 -12.92 -12.43 -0.10
N LYS A 307 -12.05 -12.74 0.88
CA LYS A 307 -10.63 -12.41 0.84
C LYS A 307 -9.86 -13.44 0.00
N THR A 308 -8.87 -12.97 -0.75
CA THR A 308 -7.94 -13.85 -1.48
C THR A 308 -6.81 -14.28 -0.54
N VAL A 309 -6.58 -15.58 -0.45
CA VAL A 309 -5.53 -16.14 0.41
C VAL A 309 -4.70 -17.15 -0.38
N ALA A 310 -3.38 -17.11 -0.20
CA ALA A 310 -2.48 -18.13 -0.71
C ALA A 310 -1.78 -18.80 0.48
N VAL A 311 -1.41 -20.08 0.36
CA VAL A 311 -0.73 -20.81 1.42
C VAL A 311 0.59 -21.40 0.95
N PHE A 312 1.55 -21.52 1.86
CA PHE A 312 2.78 -22.25 1.63
C PHE A 312 3.15 -23.13 2.83
N GLY A 313 3.82 -24.23 2.57
CA GLY A 313 4.17 -25.26 3.55
C GLY A 313 5.66 -25.53 3.52
N MET A 314 6.24 -25.75 4.70
CA MET A 314 7.59 -26.29 4.87
C MET A 314 7.46 -27.71 5.44
N GLY A 315 8.15 -28.67 4.84
CA GLY A 315 8.23 -30.04 5.32
C GLY A 315 9.50 -30.73 4.84
N ASP A 316 9.69 -31.97 5.30
CA ASP A 316 10.82 -32.82 4.96
C ASP A 316 10.29 -34.05 4.23
N SER A 317 10.53 -34.09 2.92
CA SER A 317 10.00 -35.12 2.03
C SER A 317 10.74 -36.44 2.10
N GLU A 318 11.96 -36.48 2.64
CA GLU A 318 12.74 -37.71 2.79
C GLU A 318 12.43 -38.41 4.13
N SER A 319 12.43 -37.66 5.24
CA SER A 319 12.20 -38.24 6.56
C SER A 319 10.72 -38.41 6.90
N TYR A 320 9.84 -37.57 6.32
CA TYR A 320 8.41 -37.52 6.59
C TYR A 320 7.59 -37.56 5.29
N SER A 321 7.95 -38.46 4.38
CA SER A 321 7.34 -38.61 3.06
C SER A 321 5.84 -38.88 3.09
N ASP A 322 5.34 -39.55 4.14
CA ASP A 322 3.92 -39.91 4.32
C ASP A 322 3.05 -38.76 4.86
N THR A 323 3.68 -37.69 5.34
CA THR A 323 3.02 -36.52 5.93
C THR A 323 3.58 -35.20 5.37
N TYR A 324 4.20 -35.26 4.20
CA TYR A 324 4.93 -34.14 3.62
C TYR A 324 4.04 -32.90 3.48
N CYS A 325 4.38 -31.81 4.16
CA CYS A 325 3.62 -30.57 4.14
C CYS A 325 2.14 -30.69 4.60
N SER A 326 1.72 -31.76 5.28
CA SER A 326 0.32 -31.98 5.70
C SER A 326 -0.29 -30.83 6.50
N ALA A 327 0.49 -30.12 7.32
CA ALA A 327 0.01 -28.94 8.06
C ALA A 327 -0.47 -27.82 7.13
N MET A 328 0.07 -27.69 5.91
CA MET A 328 -0.42 -26.73 4.92
C MET A 328 -1.85 -27.08 4.48
N GLY A 329 -2.17 -28.36 4.35
CA GLY A 329 -3.52 -28.84 4.04
C GLY A 329 -4.51 -28.48 5.16
N LYS A 330 -4.13 -28.74 6.40
CA LYS A 330 -4.93 -28.36 7.59
C LYS A 330 -5.14 -26.83 7.64
N LEU A 331 -4.09 -26.04 7.39
CA LEU A 331 -4.17 -24.57 7.37
C LEU A 331 -5.12 -24.09 6.27
N ALA A 332 -4.97 -24.64 5.07
CA ALA A 332 -5.83 -24.34 3.93
C ALA A 332 -7.31 -24.61 4.26
N GLN A 333 -7.61 -25.74 4.89
CA GLN A 333 -8.98 -26.09 5.27
C GLN A 333 -9.56 -25.16 6.35
N ALA A 334 -8.76 -24.79 7.36
CA ALA A 334 -9.18 -23.84 8.39
C ALA A 334 -9.50 -22.45 7.78
N LEU A 335 -8.65 -21.98 6.87
CA LEU A 335 -8.84 -20.70 6.18
C LEU A 335 -10.04 -20.74 5.22
N LYS A 336 -10.25 -21.84 4.48
CA LYS A 336 -11.46 -22.07 3.65
C LYS A 336 -12.72 -22.03 4.50
N THR A 337 -12.72 -22.69 5.66
CA THR A 337 -13.85 -22.70 6.61
C THR A 337 -14.19 -21.29 7.09
N ALA A 338 -13.19 -20.44 7.29
CA ALA A 338 -13.37 -19.02 7.63
C ALA A 338 -13.82 -18.13 6.44
N GLY A 339 -14.02 -18.69 5.24
CA GLY A 339 -14.54 -18.01 4.06
C GLY A 339 -13.50 -17.53 3.04
N ALA A 340 -12.24 -17.94 3.17
CA ALA A 340 -11.17 -17.54 2.27
C ALA A 340 -11.33 -18.13 0.86
N ASN A 341 -11.00 -17.34 -0.16
CA ASN A 341 -10.83 -17.79 -1.53
C ASN A 341 -9.36 -18.17 -1.75
N LEU A 342 -9.05 -19.47 -1.68
CA LEU A 342 -7.68 -19.95 -1.88
C LEU A 342 -7.23 -19.86 -3.34
N VAL A 343 -5.98 -19.43 -3.53
CA VAL A 343 -5.28 -19.38 -4.82
C VAL A 343 -3.86 -19.93 -4.68
N GLY A 344 -3.22 -20.26 -5.80
CA GLY A 344 -1.81 -20.66 -5.82
C GLY A 344 -1.56 -22.17 -5.62
N ALA A 345 -2.50 -23.03 -6.01
CA ALA A 345 -2.24 -24.47 -6.04
C ALA A 345 -1.08 -24.83 -6.98
N VAL A 346 -0.19 -25.71 -6.56
CA VAL A 346 1.05 -26.10 -7.26
C VAL A 346 0.98 -27.58 -7.65
N SER A 347 1.42 -27.95 -8.86
CA SER A 347 1.47 -29.36 -9.27
C SER A 347 2.39 -30.17 -8.35
N THR A 348 1.99 -31.40 -8.03
CA THR A 348 2.87 -32.34 -7.31
C THR A 348 4.00 -32.86 -8.20
N GLY A 349 3.99 -32.58 -9.50
CA GLY A 349 5.08 -32.91 -10.41
C GLY A 349 6.38 -32.22 -10.02
N GLY A 350 7.46 -33.00 -9.90
CA GLY A 350 8.76 -32.50 -9.44
C GLY A 350 8.97 -32.55 -7.92
N TYR A 351 8.06 -33.20 -7.19
CA TYR A 351 8.20 -33.56 -5.78
C TYR A 351 8.20 -35.09 -5.65
N THR A 352 8.94 -35.62 -4.69
CA THR A 352 8.96 -37.04 -4.34
C THR A 352 8.50 -37.18 -2.90
N PHE A 353 7.37 -37.85 -2.67
CA PHE A 353 6.79 -38.09 -1.34
C PHE A 353 5.76 -39.24 -1.45
N GLU A 354 5.35 -39.82 -0.33
CA GLU A 354 4.38 -40.92 -0.29
C GLU A 354 2.94 -40.42 -0.16
N SER A 355 2.67 -39.51 0.80
CA SER A 355 1.36 -38.91 1.00
C SER A 355 1.42 -37.53 1.65
N SER A 356 0.35 -36.76 1.49
CA SER A 356 0.23 -35.41 2.02
C SER A 356 -1.24 -35.00 2.12
N GLU A 357 -1.65 -34.48 3.28
CA GLU A 357 -2.98 -33.86 3.45
C GLU A 357 -3.12 -32.55 2.67
N ALA A 358 -2.02 -32.00 2.16
CA ALA A 358 -2.03 -30.78 1.36
C ALA A 358 -2.35 -31.05 -0.12
N VAL A 359 -2.57 -32.30 -0.54
CA VAL A 359 -2.85 -32.66 -1.94
C VAL A 359 -4.35 -32.78 -2.20
N GLU A 360 -4.85 -32.01 -3.16
CA GLU A 360 -6.19 -32.11 -3.73
C GLU A 360 -6.08 -32.46 -5.22
N GLY A 361 -6.31 -33.72 -5.58
CA GLY A 361 -6.11 -34.21 -6.95
C GLY A 361 -4.63 -34.37 -7.31
N ASP A 362 -4.15 -33.65 -8.32
CA ASP A 362 -2.76 -33.66 -8.80
C ASP A 362 -1.95 -32.44 -8.34
N LYS A 363 -2.47 -31.70 -7.36
CA LYS A 363 -1.88 -30.44 -6.89
C LYS A 363 -1.85 -30.35 -5.37
N PHE A 364 -0.80 -29.75 -4.87
CA PHE A 364 -0.81 -29.14 -3.54
C PHE A 364 -1.74 -27.94 -3.53
N VAL A 365 -2.45 -27.73 -2.41
CA VAL A 365 -3.32 -26.55 -2.17
C VAL A 365 -2.56 -25.22 -2.14
N GLY A 366 -1.23 -25.27 -2.08
CA GLY A 366 -0.32 -24.12 -2.07
C GLY A 366 1.11 -24.52 -2.40
N LEU A 367 2.07 -23.64 -2.15
CA LEU A 367 3.48 -23.90 -2.41
C LEU A 367 4.11 -24.82 -1.35
N ALA A 368 4.53 -26.03 -1.75
CA ALA A 368 5.33 -26.92 -0.91
C ALA A 368 6.84 -26.61 -1.05
N LEU A 369 7.53 -26.47 0.07
CA LEU A 369 8.97 -26.23 0.19
C LEU A 369 9.61 -27.29 1.09
N ASP A 370 10.89 -27.52 0.86
CA ASP A 370 11.70 -28.48 1.62
C ASP A 370 13.13 -27.95 1.67
N ASN A 371 13.51 -27.36 2.80
CA ASN A 371 14.85 -26.84 3.02
C ASN A 371 15.80 -27.86 3.63
N ASP A 372 15.30 -29.03 4.04
CA ASP A 372 16.14 -30.08 4.63
C ASP A 372 16.78 -30.92 3.52
N ASN A 373 16.05 -31.16 2.42
CA ASN A 373 16.50 -31.99 1.29
C ASN A 373 16.68 -31.20 -0.02
N HIS A 374 15.96 -30.10 -0.20
CA HIS A 374 15.87 -29.38 -1.48
C HIS A 374 15.98 -27.85 -1.34
N GLU A 375 16.85 -27.38 -0.44
CA GLU A 375 17.08 -25.95 -0.20
C GLU A 375 17.44 -25.18 -1.48
N ASP A 376 18.20 -25.80 -2.38
CA ASP A 376 18.62 -25.25 -3.66
C ASP A 376 17.44 -24.92 -4.60
N LEU A 377 16.31 -25.61 -4.44
CA LEU A 377 15.10 -25.39 -5.22
C LEU A 377 14.19 -24.31 -4.63
N THR A 378 14.36 -23.93 -3.36
CA THR A 378 13.41 -23.07 -2.64
C THR A 378 13.20 -21.71 -3.30
N GLU A 379 14.27 -21.00 -3.65
CA GLU A 379 14.12 -19.68 -4.29
C GLU A 379 13.42 -19.80 -5.65
N SER A 380 13.81 -20.79 -6.47
CA SER A 380 13.22 -20.98 -7.80
C SER A 380 11.74 -21.35 -7.75
N ARG A 381 11.34 -22.17 -6.76
CA ARG A 381 9.94 -22.55 -6.52
C ARG A 381 9.12 -21.36 -6.04
N ILE A 382 9.67 -20.54 -5.14
CA ILE A 382 9.04 -19.28 -4.72
C ILE A 382 8.84 -18.38 -5.93
N ASP A 383 9.86 -18.15 -6.77
CA ASP A 383 9.75 -17.27 -7.94
C ASP A 383 8.66 -17.73 -8.91
N ALA A 384 8.63 -19.03 -9.24
CA ALA A 384 7.60 -19.59 -10.12
C ALA A 384 6.19 -19.44 -9.54
N TRP A 385 6.03 -19.70 -8.24
CA TRP A 385 4.76 -19.57 -7.55
C TRP A 385 4.30 -18.11 -7.44
N LEU A 386 5.23 -17.19 -7.17
CA LEU A 386 4.94 -15.77 -7.11
C LEU A 386 4.39 -15.27 -8.45
N GLU A 387 5.00 -15.64 -9.57
CA GLU A 387 4.49 -15.25 -10.90
C GLU A 387 3.08 -15.81 -11.16
N GLN A 388 2.76 -17.00 -10.64
CA GLN A 388 1.40 -17.56 -10.71
C GLN A 388 0.39 -16.75 -9.89
N ILE A 389 0.71 -16.38 -8.65
CA ILE A 389 -0.25 -15.73 -7.75
C ILE A 389 -0.30 -14.21 -7.92
N LYS A 390 0.73 -13.59 -8.51
CA LYS A 390 0.85 -12.15 -8.68
C LYS A 390 -0.41 -11.48 -9.23
N PRO A 391 -1.11 -11.98 -10.27
CA PRO A 391 -2.36 -11.37 -10.75
C PRO A 391 -3.48 -11.34 -9.69
N SER A 392 -3.45 -12.29 -8.76
CA SER A 392 -4.38 -12.36 -7.63
C SER A 392 -3.95 -11.51 -6.45
N PHE A 393 -2.76 -10.90 -6.45
CA PHE A 393 -2.21 -10.06 -5.37
C PHE A 393 -1.84 -8.64 -5.80
N SER A 394 -1.76 -8.36 -7.11
CA SER A 394 -1.54 -7.02 -7.70
C SER A 394 -2.77 -6.12 -7.72
#